data_AF-A0A3C0HIM3-F1
#
_entry.id   AF-A0A3C0HIM3-F1
#
_cell.length_a   1.000
_cell.length_b   1.000
_cell.length_c   1.000
_cell.angle_alpha   90.00
_cell.angle_beta   90.00
_cell.angle_gamma   90.00
#
_symmetry.space_group_name_H-M   'P 1'
#
loop_
_entity.id
_entity.type
_entity.pdbx_description
1 polymer ?
#
loop_
_entity_poly.entity_id
_entity_poly.type
_entity_poly.pdbx_seq_one_letter_code
_entity_poly.pdbx_strand_id
1 'polypeptide(L)' 'EVMNRVVMIGNDLQLDAGVGVCGKNGQSVPVGVGQPSLKISSMTVGGTKA' A
#
# COMPACT_ATOMS: atom_id res chain seq x y z
N GLU A 1 5.40 -2.77 12.73
CA GLU A 1 5.17 -4.23 12.76
C GLU A 1 4.93 -4.82 11.37
N VAL A 2 3.93 -4.36 10.60
CA VAL A 2 3.63 -4.89 9.25
C VAL A 2 4.83 -4.83 8.30
N MET A 3 5.59 -3.72 8.30
CA MET A 3 6.78 -3.60 7.44
C MET A 3 7.84 -4.68 7.72
N ASN A 4 7.94 -5.16 8.97
CA ASN A 4 8.86 -6.24 9.34
C ASN A 4 8.39 -7.62 8.85
N ARG A 5 7.17 -7.73 8.30
CA ARG A 5 6.58 -8.96 7.76
C ARG A 5 6.67 -9.04 6.24
N VAL A 6 7.29 -8.07 5.57
CA VAL A 6 7.57 -8.15 4.12
C VAL A 6 8.69 -9.16 3.90
N VAL A 7 8.39 -10.28 3.25
CA VAL A 7 9.33 -11.41 3.06
C VAL A 7 9.82 -11.55 1.62
N MET A 8 9.16 -10.91 0.66
CA MET A 8 9.60 -10.86 -0.74
C MET A 8 9.25 -9.49 -1.34
N ILE A 9 10.13 -9.00 -2.22
CA ILE A 9 9.99 -7.75 -2.98
C ILE A 9 10.30 -8.07 -4.44
N GLY A 10 9.40 -7.71 -5.34
CA GLY A 10 9.52 -7.86 -6.78
C GLY A 10 10.41 -6.79 -7.42
N ASN A 11 10.70 -6.98 -8.70
CA ASN A 11 11.54 -6.09 -9.52
C ASN A 11 10.71 -5.20 -10.47
N ASP A 12 9.43 -5.01 -10.16
CA ASP A 12 8.38 -4.46 -11.02
C ASP A 12 7.76 -3.17 -10.45
N LEU A 13 8.60 -2.27 -9.92
CA LEU A 13 8.15 -1.00 -9.34
C LEU A 13 7.35 -0.16 -10.36
N GLN A 14 6.17 0.29 -9.94
CA GLN A 14 5.37 1.27 -10.65
C GLN A 14 4.81 2.34 -9.68
N LEU A 15 4.59 3.54 -10.22
CA LEU A 15 3.84 4.60 -9.54
C LEU A 15 2.36 4.52 -9.95
N ASP A 16 1.48 5.11 -9.14
CA ASP A 16 0.07 5.22 -9.48
C ASP A 16 -0.17 6.12 -10.71
N ALA A 17 -1.38 6.08 -11.27
CA ALA A 17 -1.77 6.85 -12.45
C ALA A 17 -2.00 8.35 -12.19
N GLY A 18 -1.55 8.88 -11.06
CA GLY A 18 -1.72 10.28 -10.65
C GLY A 18 -3.10 10.58 -10.08
N VAL A 19 -3.70 9.64 -9.37
CA VAL A 19 -5.08 9.74 -8.84
C VAL A 19 -5.13 9.99 -7.32
N GLY A 20 -3.99 9.92 -6.64
CA GLY A 20 -3.90 10.03 -5.19
C GLY A 20 -4.22 11.42 -4.65
N VAL A 21 -5.01 11.47 -3.58
CA VAL A 21 -5.23 12.68 -2.77
C VAL A 21 -4.95 12.35 -1.30
N CYS A 22 -4.06 13.10 -0.66
CA CYS A 22 -3.77 12.99 0.76
C CYS A 22 -4.64 13.98 1.55
N GLY A 23 -5.35 13.46 2.55
CA GLY A 23 -6.11 14.24 3.53
C GLY A 23 -5.37 14.37 4.86
N LYS A 24 -5.12 15.59 5.35
CA LYS A 24 -4.55 15.83 6.69
C LYS A 24 -5.12 17.10 7.31
N ASN A 25 -5.69 16.98 8.52
CA ASN A 25 -6.28 18.10 9.27
C ASN A 25 -7.25 18.96 8.42
N GLY A 26 -8.10 18.31 7.61
CA GLY A 26 -9.05 18.97 6.72
C GLY A 26 -8.49 19.49 5.39
N GLN A 27 -7.17 19.43 5.18
CA GLN A 27 -6.55 19.80 3.90
C GLN A 27 -6.48 18.61 2.95
N SER A 28 -6.67 18.86 1.66
CA SER A 28 -6.56 17.86 0.58
C SER A 28 -5.48 18.29 -0.41
N VAL A 29 -4.53 17.40 -0.69
CA VAL A 29 -3.39 17.67 -1.59
C VAL A 29 -3.17 16.49 -2.55
N PRO A 30 -2.97 16.73 -3.86
CA PRO A 30 -2.59 15.66 -4.80
C PRO A 30 -1.25 15.03 -4.41
N VAL A 31 -1.18 13.69 -4.36
CA VAL A 31 0.04 12.94 -4.03
C VAL A 31 0.18 11.71 -4.91
N GLY A 32 1.42 11.23 -5.06
CA GLY A 32 1.72 9.96 -5.70
C GLY A 32 2.07 8.87 -4.69
N VAL A 33 1.79 7.61 -5.04
CA VAL A 33 2.22 6.41 -4.31
C VAL A 33 2.83 5.40 -5.28
N GLY A 34 3.65 4.47 -4.78
CA GLY A 34 4.23 3.43 -5.62
C GLY A 34 4.89 2.32 -4.81
N GLN A 35 4.89 1.12 -5.39
CA GLN A 35 5.55 -0.06 -4.84
C GLN A 35 5.80 -1.09 -5.96
N PRO A 36 6.80 -1.97 -5.83
CA PRO A 36 6.81 -3.22 -6.58
C PRO A 36 5.77 -4.19 -6.00
N SER A 37 5.60 -5.34 -6.66
CA SER A 37 4.93 -6.47 -6.04
C SER A 37 5.64 -6.86 -4.74
N LEU A 38 4.92 -7.14 -3.66
CA LEU A 38 5.51 -7.56 -2.39
C LEU A 38 4.66 -8.62 -1.68
N LYS A 39 5.30 -9.49 -0.90
CA LYS A 39 4.62 -10.50 -0.08
C LYS A 39 4.74 -10.14 1.40
N ILE A 40 3.60 -9.97 2.05
CA ILE A 40 3.49 -9.89 3.51
C ILE A 40 3.18 -11.30 4.03
N SER A 41 3.98 -11.80 4.97
CA SER A 41 3.86 -13.18 5.46
C SER A 41 2.58 -13.43 6.27
N SER A 42 2.06 -12.40 6.94
CA SER A 42 0.81 -12.47 7.72
C SER A 42 0.19 -11.09 7.90
N MET A 43 -1.13 -11.01 7.67
CA MET A 43 -1.97 -9.84 7.89
C MET A 43 -3.40 -10.32 8.16
N THR A 44 -4.10 -9.67 9.10
CA THR A 44 -5.52 -9.95 9.35
C THR A 44 -6.37 -9.47 8.18
N VAL A 45 -7.23 -10.35 7.65
CA VAL A 45 -8.20 -10.02 6.60
C VAL A 45 -9.60 -10.05 7.21
N GLY A 46 -10.28 -8.90 7.23
CA GLY A 46 -11.60 -8.71 7.85
C GLY A 46 -12.77 -9.26 7.02
N GLY A 47 -12.78 -10.55 6.72
CA GLY A 47 -13.85 -11.23 5.98
C GLY A 47 -15.11 -11.48 6.84
N THR A 48 -16.25 -11.76 6.18
CA THR A 48 -17.55 -11.99 6.85
C THR A 48 -18.04 -13.44 6.79
N LYS A 49 -17.43 -14.29 5.95
CA LYS A 49 -17.58 -15.77 5.78
C LYS A 49 -16.49 -16.25 4.79
N ALA A 50 -16.16 -17.55 4.80
CA ALA A 50 -15.33 -18.19 3.76
C ALA A 50 -16.20 -18.73 2.63
#